data_AF-A0A8C7XTV5-F1
#
_entry.id   AF-A0A8C7XTV5-F1
#
_cell.length_a   1.000
_cell.length_b   1.000
_cell.length_c   1.000
_cell.angle_alpha   90.00
_cell.angle_beta   90.00
_cell.angle_gamma   90.00
#
_symmetry.space_group_name_H-M   'P 1'
#
loop_
_entity.id
_entity.type
_entity.pdbx_description
1 polymer ?
#
loop_
_entity_poly.entity_id
_entity_poly.type
_entity_poly.pdbx_seq_one_letter_code
_entity_poly.pdbx_strand_id
1 'polypeptide(L)'
;MSLNLVAQDFLDILQFAEDVQFLTAHPPDPVSSSEAMIKSEARLLCLLLLLSCLSLLLYPSLFDPKPGPPQPCPHTPQKNISILLWHWPFGQPYSLKGDKCLTAYNISHCFLTDDTDALPSVDVVVFHHQELSRGASALPRHRLAWQRWVWMSLEPPVNNANLHQLNGVFNWTMSYRRDADIPIPYGVTVPGVQRLNVQAATNRSYFACWLVSKYRPSQARAGVYQSLKREIPIEVFGKWKKNPLPDHMLLPTISKCLFYLAFENSEARDYISEKLWRNAFQSGAIPVVLGPSRATYEAVAPPHSFIHVSDFRSTAELATYLKHVAAARQVYEGYLQWHHTHTIKTLTDWRERLCQICARYPSLPASKVYQDLEGWVHS
;
A
#
# COMPACT_ATOMS: atom_id res chain seq x y z
N MET A 1 3.88 -12.22 30.40
CA MET A 1 3.93 -13.47 31.18
C MET A 1 2.60 -14.17 30.97
N SER A 2 2.45 -15.28 30.25
CA SER A 2 3.43 -16.27 29.83
C SER A 2 2.96 -16.87 28.50
N LEU A 3 3.73 -16.60 27.44
CA LEU A 3 3.66 -17.26 26.12
C LEU A 3 4.91 -18.15 25.92
N ASN A 4 5.51 -18.60 27.04
CA ASN A 4 6.78 -19.34 27.11
C ASN A 4 6.61 -20.79 27.57
N LEU A 5 5.47 -21.43 27.32
CA LEU A 5 5.22 -22.82 27.74
C LEU A 5 4.84 -23.77 26.60
N VAL A 6 4.98 -23.34 25.34
CA VAL A 6 4.73 -24.22 24.16
C VAL A 6 5.97 -24.32 23.25
N ALA A 7 7.05 -23.62 23.58
CA ALA A 7 8.32 -23.66 22.83
C ALA A 7 9.40 -24.55 23.47
N GLN A 8 9.13 -25.13 24.66
CA GLN A 8 10.07 -26.00 25.36
C GLN A 8 9.86 -27.49 25.05
N ASP A 9 8.64 -27.93 24.76
CA ASP A 9 8.32 -29.34 24.50
C ASP A 9 8.65 -29.81 23.07
N PHE A 10 9.06 -28.90 22.17
CA PHE A 10 9.47 -29.24 20.79
C PHE A 10 10.98 -29.38 20.61
N LEU A 11 11.80 -28.97 21.59
CA LEU A 11 13.26 -29.20 21.57
C LEU A 11 13.69 -30.50 22.26
N ASP A 12 12.89 -31.07 23.17
CA ASP A 12 13.23 -32.32 23.86
C ASP A 12 12.93 -33.59 23.03
N ILE A 13 12.24 -33.46 21.89
CA ILE A 13 11.94 -34.58 20.97
C ILE A 13 13.02 -34.74 19.89
N LEU A 14 13.85 -33.71 19.65
CA LEU A 14 14.95 -33.76 18.66
C LEU A 14 16.32 -34.10 19.28
N GLN A 15 16.42 -34.18 20.61
CA GLN A 15 17.65 -34.53 21.31
C GLN A 15 17.71 -36.02 21.76
N PHE A 16 16.63 -36.80 21.55
CA PHE A 16 16.59 -38.24 21.92
C PHE A 16 16.95 -39.19 20.76
N ALA A 17 17.39 -38.65 19.62
CA ALA A 17 17.68 -39.42 18.41
C ALA A 17 19.19 -39.60 18.11
N GLU A 18 20.10 -39.10 18.96
CA GLU A 18 21.55 -39.24 18.75
C GLU A 18 22.29 -40.12 19.78
N ASP A 19 21.62 -40.64 20.82
CA ASP A 19 22.27 -41.42 21.90
C ASP A 19 21.81 -42.88 22.01
N VAL A 20 21.66 -43.62 20.91
CA VAL A 20 21.68 -45.10 20.94
C VAL A 20 22.19 -45.66 19.60
N GLN A 21 23.51 -45.65 19.38
CA GLN A 21 24.14 -46.61 18.46
C GLN A 21 25.67 -46.68 18.63
N PHE A 22 26.12 -47.23 19.75
CA PHE A 22 27.42 -47.89 19.83
C PHE A 22 27.32 -49.11 20.76
N LEU A 23 27.87 -50.24 20.28
CA LEU A 23 28.14 -51.52 20.97
C LEU A 23 26.97 -52.54 21.06
N THR A 24 26.89 -53.45 20.09
CA THR A 24 27.42 -54.83 20.18
C THR A 24 26.71 -55.75 19.17
N ALA A 25 27.50 -56.57 18.49
CA ALA A 25 27.07 -57.61 17.57
C ALA A 25 26.88 -58.94 18.31
N HIS A 26 25.75 -59.62 18.11
CA HIS A 26 25.61 -61.09 18.09
C HIS A 26 24.17 -61.52 17.65
N PRO A 27 23.97 -62.76 17.16
CA PRO A 27 22.97 -63.12 16.14
C PRO A 27 21.56 -63.40 16.68
N PRO A 28 20.53 -63.51 15.81
CA PRO A 28 19.13 -63.60 16.25
C PRO A 28 18.70 -65.05 16.52
N ASP A 29 18.15 -65.28 17.71
CA ASP A 29 17.29 -66.43 18.03
C ASP A 29 15.81 -66.08 17.77
N PRO A 30 14.94 -67.09 17.52
CA PRO A 30 13.68 -66.90 16.81
C PRO A 30 12.61 -66.21 17.66
N VAL A 31 12.04 -65.15 17.07
CA VAL A 31 10.95 -64.34 17.64
C VAL A 31 9.70 -65.20 17.85
N SER A 32 9.26 -65.25 19.11
CA SER A 32 7.96 -65.78 19.55
C SER A 32 6.81 -65.13 18.77
N SER A 33 5.90 -65.97 18.27
CA SER A 33 4.70 -65.59 17.51
C SER A 33 3.79 -64.56 18.20
N SER A 34 3.96 -64.35 19.51
CA SER A 34 3.22 -63.34 20.28
C SER A 34 3.71 -61.90 20.04
N GLU A 35 5.01 -61.66 19.84
CA GLU A 35 5.55 -60.29 19.63
C GLU A 35 5.24 -59.76 18.23
N ALA A 36 5.20 -60.65 17.23
CA ALA A 36 4.82 -60.29 15.87
C ALA A 36 3.34 -59.87 15.79
N MET A 37 2.47 -60.51 16.58
CA MET A 37 1.05 -60.19 16.64
C MET A 37 0.80 -58.84 17.32
N ILE A 38 1.49 -58.56 18.44
CA ILE A 38 1.40 -57.27 19.14
C ILE A 38 1.92 -56.10 18.28
N LYS A 39 3.01 -56.31 17.52
CA LYS A 39 3.53 -55.30 16.57
C LYS A 39 2.57 -55.07 15.39
N SER A 40 1.82 -56.09 14.96
CA SER A 40 0.80 -55.97 13.90
C SER A 40 -0.42 -55.17 14.37
N GLU A 41 -0.92 -55.44 15.58
CA GLU A 41 -2.05 -54.70 16.15
C GLU A 41 -1.71 -53.24 16.45
N ALA A 42 -0.49 -52.96 16.95
CA ALA A 42 -0.03 -51.60 17.17
C ALA A 42 0.09 -50.80 15.86
N ARG A 43 0.55 -51.43 14.77
CA ARG A 43 0.60 -50.80 13.43
C ARG A 43 -0.79 -50.50 12.90
N LEU A 44 -1.74 -51.41 13.10
CA LEU A 44 -3.13 -51.20 12.69
C LEU A 44 -3.78 -50.05 13.47
N LEU A 45 -3.52 -49.96 14.78
CA LEU A 45 -4.01 -48.87 15.63
C LEU A 45 -3.42 -47.51 15.22
N CYS A 46 -2.11 -47.45 14.93
CA CYS A 46 -1.47 -46.24 14.41
C CYS A 46 -2.02 -45.81 13.05
N LEU A 47 -2.28 -46.76 12.14
CA LEU A 47 -2.90 -46.48 10.84
C LEU A 47 -4.32 -45.93 10.99
N LEU A 48 -5.12 -46.49 11.90
CA LEU A 48 -6.47 -46.00 12.19
C LEU A 48 -6.45 -44.59 12.81
N LEU A 49 -5.51 -44.32 13.72
CA LEU A 49 -5.32 -42.99 14.30
C LEU A 49 -4.87 -41.95 13.25
N LEU A 50 -3.94 -42.31 12.37
CA LEU A 50 -3.49 -41.45 11.26
C LEU A 50 -4.63 -41.13 10.29
N LEU A 51 -5.43 -42.14 9.92
CA LEU A 51 -6.60 -41.95 9.06
C LEU A 51 -7.66 -41.05 9.74
N SER A 52 -7.86 -41.18 11.05
CA SER A 52 -8.77 -40.33 11.81
C SER A 52 -8.28 -38.86 11.86
N CYS A 53 -6.98 -38.64 12.07
CA CYS A 53 -6.37 -37.30 12.04
C CYS A 53 -6.43 -36.68 10.64
N LEU A 54 -6.18 -37.45 9.59
CA LEU A 54 -6.33 -37.00 8.20
C LEU A 54 -7.78 -36.61 7.88
N SER A 55 -8.76 -37.37 8.39
CA SER A 55 -10.17 -37.02 8.21
C SER A 55 -10.57 -35.73 8.95
N LEU A 56 -10.00 -35.47 10.13
CA LEU A 56 -10.20 -34.24 10.91
C LEU A 56 -9.50 -33.02 10.29
N LEU A 57 -8.38 -33.21 9.57
CA LEU A 57 -7.69 -32.16 8.83
C LEU A 57 -8.36 -31.83 7.48
N LEU A 58 -9.09 -32.78 6.89
CA LEU A 58 -9.84 -32.57 5.65
C LEU A 58 -11.26 -32.03 5.89
N TYR A 59 -11.79 -32.15 7.11
CA TYR A 59 -13.14 -31.70 7.46
C TYR A 59 -13.35 -30.17 7.34
N PRO A 60 -12.41 -29.29 7.76
CA PRO A 60 -12.55 -27.84 7.59
C PRO A 60 -12.46 -27.41 6.13
N SER A 61 -11.73 -28.17 5.29
CA SER A 61 -11.47 -27.86 3.89
C SER A 61 -12.69 -28.10 2.97
N LEU A 62 -13.64 -28.93 3.42
CA LEU A 62 -14.84 -29.30 2.65
C LEU A 62 -16.09 -28.49 3.04
N PHE A 63 -16.09 -27.83 4.20
CA PHE A 63 -17.26 -27.13 4.75
C PHE A 63 -17.02 -25.66 5.10
N ASP A 64 -15.96 -25.05 4.58
CA ASP A 64 -15.87 -23.59 4.56
C ASP A 64 -16.54 -23.09 3.27
N PRO A 65 -17.82 -22.66 3.29
CA PRO A 65 -18.41 -22.01 2.14
C PRO A 65 -17.57 -20.77 1.88
N LYS A 66 -16.74 -20.82 0.82
CA LYS A 66 -16.12 -19.62 0.25
C LYS A 66 -17.22 -18.57 0.20
N PRO A 67 -17.06 -17.40 0.85
CA PRO A 67 -18.05 -16.35 0.71
C PRO A 67 -18.18 -16.08 -0.78
N GLY A 68 -19.34 -16.41 -1.33
CA GLY A 68 -19.67 -16.03 -2.69
C GLY A 68 -19.52 -14.52 -2.83
N PRO A 69 -19.38 -13.99 -4.05
CA PRO A 69 -19.48 -12.55 -4.25
C PRO A 69 -20.72 -12.04 -3.51
N PRO A 70 -20.63 -10.94 -2.75
CA PRO A 70 -21.75 -10.45 -1.96
C PRO A 70 -22.97 -10.36 -2.86
N GLN A 71 -24.01 -11.14 -2.54
CA GLN A 71 -25.28 -11.01 -3.21
C GLN A 71 -25.73 -9.55 -3.02
N PRO A 72 -26.17 -8.84 -4.08
CA PRO A 72 -26.70 -7.51 -3.93
C PRO A 72 -27.86 -7.57 -2.93
N CYS A 73 -27.71 -6.91 -1.78
CA CYS A 73 -28.83 -6.71 -0.88
C CYS A 73 -29.99 -6.10 -1.69
N PRO A 74 -31.24 -6.54 -1.46
CA PRO A 74 -32.40 -5.97 -2.13
C PRO A 74 -32.37 -4.43 -1.96
N HIS A 75 -32.40 -3.75 -3.10
CA HIS A 75 -32.12 -2.33 -3.28
C HIS A 75 -32.83 -1.46 -2.24
N THR A 76 -32.11 -1.10 -1.18
CA THR A 76 -32.46 0.09 -0.41
C THR A 76 -32.24 1.28 -1.35
N PRO A 77 -33.22 2.18 -1.55
CA PRO A 77 -33.04 3.33 -2.42
C PRO A 77 -31.78 4.10 -2.02
N GLN A 78 -30.83 4.23 -2.95
CA GLN A 78 -29.57 4.90 -2.68
C GLN A 78 -29.86 6.39 -2.47
N LYS A 79 -29.66 6.87 -1.24
CA LYS A 79 -29.86 8.28 -0.87
C LYS A 79 -28.97 9.16 -1.74
N ASN A 80 -29.50 10.27 -2.26
CA ASN A 80 -28.70 11.33 -2.87
C ASN A 80 -27.80 11.96 -1.80
N ILE A 81 -26.50 11.96 -2.03
CA ILE A 81 -25.50 12.52 -1.12
C ILE A 81 -24.95 13.80 -1.74
N SER A 82 -25.03 14.89 -0.98
CA SER A 82 -24.48 16.19 -1.34
C SER A 82 -23.19 16.47 -0.55
N ILE A 83 -22.13 16.85 -1.27
CA ILE A 83 -20.78 17.01 -0.73
C ILE A 83 -20.29 18.42 -1.07
N LEU A 84 -19.98 19.20 -0.03
CA LEU A 84 -19.29 20.47 -0.14
C LEU A 84 -17.78 20.28 0.04
N LEU A 85 -17.00 20.70 -0.96
CA LEU A 85 -15.57 20.93 -0.76
C LEU A 85 -15.39 22.36 -0.23
N TRP A 86 -14.93 22.49 1.02
CA TRP A 86 -14.83 23.79 1.68
C TRP A 86 -13.80 24.71 1.02
N HIS A 87 -12.64 24.16 0.63
CA HIS A 87 -11.66 24.85 -0.22
C HIS A 87 -10.93 23.87 -1.12
N TRP A 88 -10.56 24.34 -2.31
CA TRP A 88 -9.77 23.58 -3.26
C TRP A 88 -8.33 23.35 -2.78
N PRO A 89 -7.83 22.09 -2.83
CA PRO A 89 -6.44 21.78 -2.56
C PRO A 89 -5.49 22.65 -3.39
N PHE A 90 -4.56 23.31 -2.71
CA PHE A 90 -3.52 24.18 -3.30
C PHE A 90 -4.07 25.35 -4.12
N GLY A 91 -5.33 25.76 -3.88
CA GLY A 91 -5.99 26.84 -4.59
C GLY A 91 -6.21 26.56 -6.08
N GLN A 92 -6.27 25.29 -6.48
CA GLN A 92 -6.50 24.88 -7.87
C GLN A 92 -7.94 24.38 -8.06
N PRO A 93 -8.87 25.23 -8.52
CA PRO A 93 -10.26 24.84 -8.70
C PRO A 93 -10.50 23.97 -9.93
N TYR A 94 -11.46 23.07 -9.84
CA TYR A 94 -11.97 22.27 -10.95
C TYR A 94 -13.45 22.56 -11.14
N SER A 95 -13.94 22.52 -12.38
CA SER A 95 -15.38 22.68 -12.61
C SER A 95 -16.17 21.50 -12.04
N LEU A 96 -17.11 21.80 -11.14
CA LEU A 96 -18.11 20.89 -10.56
C LEU A 96 -19.48 20.99 -11.25
N LYS A 97 -19.59 21.68 -12.40
CA LYS A 97 -20.86 21.84 -13.10
C LYS A 97 -21.41 20.50 -13.60
N GLY A 98 -22.66 20.21 -13.24
CA GLY A 98 -23.39 18.98 -13.59
C GLY A 98 -23.01 17.79 -12.69
N ASP A 99 -23.58 16.63 -12.97
CA ASP A 99 -23.29 15.41 -12.22
C ASP A 99 -21.94 14.79 -12.64
N LYS A 100 -20.84 15.37 -12.12
CA LYS A 100 -19.48 14.91 -12.42
C LYS A 100 -19.22 13.49 -11.95
N CYS A 101 -19.78 13.09 -10.81
CA CYS A 101 -19.58 11.76 -10.28
C CYS A 101 -20.18 10.70 -11.20
N LEU A 102 -21.40 10.92 -11.69
CA LEU A 102 -22.02 10.01 -12.64
C LEU A 102 -21.31 10.06 -14.00
N THR A 103 -21.15 11.24 -14.57
CA THR A 103 -20.69 11.38 -15.97
C THR A 103 -19.23 11.02 -16.19
N ALA A 104 -18.34 11.28 -15.22
CA ALA A 104 -16.90 11.04 -15.38
C ALA A 104 -16.42 9.74 -14.69
N TYR A 105 -17.10 9.30 -13.64
CA TYR A 105 -16.65 8.17 -12.80
C TYR A 105 -17.70 7.08 -12.59
N ASN A 106 -18.89 7.22 -13.20
CA ASN A 106 -20.00 6.28 -13.08
C ASN A 106 -20.45 6.03 -11.63
N ILE A 107 -20.44 7.08 -10.80
CA ILE A 107 -20.92 7.06 -9.41
C ILE A 107 -22.20 7.89 -9.33
N SER A 108 -23.34 7.20 -9.28
CA SER A 108 -24.67 7.83 -9.18
C SER A 108 -24.95 8.38 -7.77
N HIS A 109 -25.99 9.22 -7.67
CA HIS A 109 -26.49 9.77 -6.40
C HIS A 109 -25.44 10.55 -5.59
N CYS A 110 -24.48 11.19 -6.27
CA CYS A 110 -23.33 11.84 -5.65
C CYS A 110 -23.11 13.23 -6.25
N PHE A 111 -23.41 14.27 -5.49
CA PHE A 111 -23.45 15.65 -5.98
C PHE A 111 -22.38 16.48 -5.28
N LEU A 112 -21.46 17.05 -6.06
CA LEU A 112 -20.37 17.89 -5.57
C LEU A 112 -20.72 19.36 -5.71
N THR A 113 -20.36 20.17 -4.72
CA THR A 113 -20.38 21.63 -4.78
C THR A 113 -19.14 22.20 -4.08
N ASP A 114 -18.69 23.36 -4.53
CA ASP A 114 -17.69 24.21 -3.88
C ASP A 114 -18.28 25.57 -3.47
N ASP A 115 -19.60 25.70 -3.57
CA ASP A 115 -20.37 26.85 -3.10
C ASP A 115 -20.59 26.75 -1.59
N THR A 116 -19.91 27.61 -0.83
CA THR A 116 -19.99 27.64 0.64
C THR A 116 -21.37 28.03 1.16
N ASP A 117 -22.20 28.71 0.36
CA ASP A 117 -23.57 29.07 0.76
C ASP A 117 -24.47 27.84 0.86
N ALA A 118 -24.09 26.72 0.24
CA ALA A 118 -24.77 25.44 0.36
C ALA A 118 -24.50 24.71 1.69
N LEU A 119 -23.62 25.23 2.56
CA LEU A 119 -23.26 24.62 3.84
C LEU A 119 -24.48 24.14 4.68
N PRO A 120 -25.62 24.85 4.78
CA PRO A 120 -26.75 24.41 5.59
C PRO A 120 -27.50 23.18 5.05
N SER A 121 -27.34 22.85 3.76
CA SER A 121 -28.13 21.83 3.07
C SER A 121 -27.32 20.58 2.68
N VAL A 122 -26.00 20.63 2.75
CA VAL A 122 -25.13 19.50 2.35
C VAL A 122 -24.96 18.43 3.43
N ASP A 123 -24.90 17.16 3.01
CA ASP A 123 -24.70 16.00 3.88
C ASP A 123 -23.27 15.91 4.42
N VAL A 124 -22.28 16.23 3.59
CA VAL A 124 -20.86 16.06 3.88
C VAL A 124 -20.09 17.33 3.54
N VAL A 125 -19.15 17.73 4.40
CA VAL A 125 -18.23 18.84 4.16
C VAL A 125 -16.80 18.33 4.26
N VAL A 126 -16.00 18.58 3.22
CA VAL A 126 -14.62 18.11 3.10
C VAL A 126 -13.68 19.28 3.27
N PHE A 127 -12.70 19.10 4.16
CA PHE A 127 -11.70 20.11 4.46
C PHE A 127 -10.31 19.57 4.14
N HIS A 128 -9.61 20.22 3.21
CA HIS A 128 -8.22 19.89 2.94
C HIS A 128 -7.31 20.51 4.00
N HIS A 129 -6.44 19.69 4.58
CA HIS A 129 -5.57 20.07 5.70
C HIS A 129 -4.66 21.25 5.38
N GLN A 130 -4.14 21.33 4.15
CA GLN A 130 -3.17 22.36 3.80
C GLN A 130 -3.76 23.77 3.87
N GLU A 131 -5.02 23.96 3.47
CA GLU A 131 -5.69 25.26 3.50
C GLU A 131 -6.14 25.62 4.90
N LEU A 132 -6.60 24.63 5.68
CA LEU A 132 -6.88 24.81 7.10
C LEU A 132 -5.64 25.27 7.88
N SER A 133 -4.52 24.54 7.73
CA SER A 133 -3.29 24.80 8.49
C SER A 133 -2.63 26.14 8.16
N ARG A 134 -2.86 26.67 6.96
CA ARG A 134 -2.34 27.97 6.52
C ARG A 134 -3.23 29.14 6.90
N GLY A 135 -4.37 28.89 7.57
CA GLY A 135 -5.35 29.94 7.86
C GLY A 135 -6.04 30.50 6.61
N ALA A 136 -5.89 29.83 5.45
CA ALA A 136 -6.63 30.18 4.23
C ALA A 136 -8.12 29.84 4.36
N SER A 137 -8.47 29.07 5.39
CA SER A 137 -9.82 28.63 5.68
C SER A 137 -10.05 28.57 7.19
N ALA A 138 -11.03 29.33 7.67
CA ALA A 138 -11.59 29.12 9.00
C ALA A 138 -12.64 28.00 8.94
N LEU A 139 -12.72 27.20 9.99
CA LEU A 139 -13.83 26.27 10.15
C LEU A 139 -15.15 27.05 10.31
N PRO A 140 -16.26 26.57 9.73
CA PRO A 140 -17.57 27.12 10.01
C PRO A 140 -17.88 27.12 11.51
N ARG A 141 -18.57 28.16 12.00
CA ARG A 141 -18.88 28.30 13.44
C ARG A 141 -19.84 27.23 13.97
N HIS A 142 -20.69 26.68 13.09
CA HIS A 142 -21.73 25.73 13.46
C HIS A 142 -21.72 24.53 12.53
N ARG A 143 -21.75 23.33 13.11
CA ARG A 143 -21.98 22.07 12.42
C ARG A 143 -23.34 21.53 12.83
N LEU A 144 -24.19 21.22 11.85
CA LEU A 144 -25.46 20.54 12.11
C LEU A 144 -25.21 19.09 12.53
N ALA A 145 -25.97 18.57 13.49
CA ALA A 145 -25.74 17.24 14.06
C ALA A 145 -25.78 16.09 13.03
N TRP A 146 -26.54 16.26 11.94
CA TRP A 146 -26.66 15.29 10.85
C TRP A 146 -25.57 15.44 9.77
N GLN A 147 -24.89 16.59 9.71
CA GLN A 147 -23.83 16.84 8.74
C GLN A 147 -22.52 16.14 9.17
N ARG A 148 -21.74 15.66 8.21
CA ARG A 148 -20.46 14.96 8.47
C ARG A 148 -19.29 15.74 7.94
N TRP A 149 -18.30 15.97 8.78
CA TRP A 149 -17.08 16.69 8.41
C TRP A 149 -15.94 15.72 8.19
N VAL A 150 -15.24 15.89 7.07
CA VAL A 150 -14.15 15.02 6.62
C VAL A 150 -12.85 15.79 6.61
N TRP A 151 -11.86 15.29 7.34
CA TRP A 151 -10.49 15.77 7.23
C TRP A 151 -9.80 15.06 6.07
N MET A 152 -9.29 15.83 5.11
CA MET A 152 -8.61 15.30 3.93
C MET A 152 -7.14 15.71 3.89
N SER A 153 -6.24 14.74 3.74
CA SER A 153 -4.81 15.00 3.51
C SER A 153 -4.12 13.85 2.77
N LEU A 154 -3.27 14.22 1.81
CA LEU A 154 -2.34 13.29 1.16
C LEU A 154 -0.90 13.43 1.68
N GLU A 155 -0.65 14.32 2.62
CA GLU A 155 0.69 14.58 3.15
C GLU A 155 1.01 13.64 4.33
N PRO A 156 2.26 13.16 4.44
CA PRO A 156 2.69 12.36 5.58
C PRO A 156 2.76 13.22 6.84
N PRO A 157 2.75 12.61 8.04
CA PRO A 157 2.65 13.33 9.31
C PRO A 157 3.69 14.44 9.48
N VAL A 158 4.93 14.21 9.06
CA VAL A 158 6.03 15.18 9.16
C VAL A 158 5.81 16.48 8.37
N ASN A 159 4.85 16.49 7.44
CA ASN A 159 4.48 17.65 6.63
C ASN A 159 3.16 18.29 7.08
N ASN A 160 2.45 17.68 8.03
CA ASN A 160 1.25 18.26 8.60
C ASN A 160 1.62 19.29 9.68
N ALA A 161 0.89 20.41 9.74
CA ALA A 161 0.89 21.24 10.93
C ALA A 161 0.28 20.49 12.13
N ASN A 162 0.54 20.98 13.33
CA ASN A 162 -0.05 20.48 14.57
C ASN A 162 -1.59 20.39 14.43
N LEU A 163 -2.11 19.19 14.61
CA LEU A 163 -3.51 18.79 14.49
C LEU A 163 -4.24 18.75 15.84
N HIS A 164 -3.57 18.96 16.98
CA HIS A 164 -4.21 18.92 18.31
C HIS A 164 -5.44 19.85 18.41
N GLN A 165 -5.40 21.02 17.74
CA GLN A 165 -6.54 21.95 17.73
C GLN A 165 -7.74 21.44 16.92
N LEU A 166 -7.54 20.39 16.12
CA LEU A 166 -8.55 19.74 15.28
C LEU A 166 -9.09 18.44 15.90
N ASN A 167 -8.59 18.05 17.08
CA ASN A 167 -9.13 16.94 17.85
C ASN A 167 -10.60 17.20 18.21
N GLY A 168 -11.45 16.19 18.04
CA GLY A 168 -12.90 16.28 18.28
C GLY A 168 -13.68 17.01 17.18
N VAL A 169 -13.02 17.51 16.13
CA VAL A 169 -13.68 18.28 15.06
C VAL A 169 -14.25 17.37 13.99
N PHE A 170 -13.47 16.41 13.48
CA PHE A 170 -13.82 15.66 12.27
C PHE A 170 -14.48 14.31 12.57
N ASN A 171 -15.43 13.93 11.72
CA ASN A 171 -16.11 12.64 11.80
C ASN A 171 -15.31 11.54 11.10
N TRP A 172 -14.81 11.84 9.90
CA TRP A 172 -14.14 10.88 9.03
C TRP A 172 -12.81 11.42 8.53
N THR A 173 -11.90 10.49 8.18
CA THR A 173 -10.62 10.79 7.54
C THR A 173 -10.62 10.35 6.08
N MET A 174 -9.99 11.15 5.23
CA MET A 174 -9.82 10.89 3.81
C MET A 174 -8.34 11.09 3.45
N SER A 175 -7.61 9.97 3.30
CA SER A 175 -6.15 10.01 3.20
C SER A 175 -5.58 8.86 2.37
N TYR A 176 -4.28 8.89 2.08
CA TYR A 176 -3.57 7.79 1.42
C TYR A 176 -3.52 6.52 2.28
N ARG A 177 -3.65 6.65 3.61
CA ARG A 177 -3.65 5.52 4.55
C ARG A 177 -4.77 4.53 4.22
N ARG A 178 -4.46 3.23 4.26
CA ARG A 178 -5.44 2.18 3.95
C ARG A 178 -6.51 2.03 5.03
N ASP A 179 -6.22 2.47 6.25
CA ASP A 179 -7.14 2.48 7.39
C ASP A 179 -7.87 3.82 7.59
N ALA A 180 -7.77 4.75 6.62
CA ALA A 180 -8.65 5.91 6.59
C ALA A 180 -10.10 5.47 6.33
N ASP A 181 -11.09 6.24 6.84
CA ASP A 181 -12.49 5.95 6.56
C ASP A 181 -12.77 5.97 5.05
N ILE A 182 -12.10 6.88 4.34
CA ILE A 182 -12.22 7.08 2.88
C ILE A 182 -10.80 7.06 2.28
N PRO A 183 -10.26 5.87 1.97
CA PRO A 183 -8.93 5.75 1.39
C PRO A 183 -8.86 6.36 0.00
N ILE A 184 -7.90 7.25 -0.20
CA ILE A 184 -7.62 7.93 -1.47
C ILE A 184 -6.14 7.81 -1.81
N PRO A 185 -5.66 6.62 -2.21
CA PRO A 185 -4.24 6.42 -2.53
C PRO A 185 -3.82 7.25 -3.76
N TYR A 186 -2.51 7.40 -3.98
CA TYR A 186 -1.98 8.08 -5.16
C TYR A 186 -2.20 7.28 -6.46
N GLY A 187 -2.28 5.95 -6.35
CA GLY A 187 -2.63 5.07 -7.44
C GLY A 187 -3.08 3.71 -6.93
N VAL A 188 -3.62 2.91 -7.84
CA VAL A 188 -4.04 1.54 -7.60
C VAL A 188 -3.56 0.65 -8.74
N THR A 189 -3.23 -0.59 -8.38
CA THR A 189 -2.97 -1.66 -9.34
C THR A 189 -4.28 -2.32 -9.70
N VAL A 190 -4.56 -2.45 -11.00
CA VAL A 190 -5.78 -3.07 -11.54
C VAL A 190 -5.38 -4.30 -12.36
N PRO A 191 -5.99 -5.48 -12.13
CA PRO A 191 -5.78 -6.64 -12.98
C PRO A 191 -6.20 -6.36 -14.43
N GLY A 192 -5.43 -6.88 -15.37
CA GLY A 192 -5.68 -6.74 -16.80
C GLY A 192 -4.72 -5.76 -17.49
N VAL A 193 -4.70 -5.86 -18.82
CA VAL A 193 -3.77 -5.13 -19.69
C VAL A 193 -4.53 -3.99 -20.37
N GLN A 194 -4.19 -2.75 -20.05
CA GLN A 194 -4.41 -1.68 -21.02
C GLN A 194 -3.37 -1.83 -22.13
N ARG A 195 -3.82 -1.74 -23.39
CA ARG A 195 -2.94 -1.71 -24.58
C ARG A 195 -2.14 -0.40 -24.60
N LEU A 196 -1.23 -0.23 -23.65
CA LEU A 196 -0.16 0.73 -23.75
C LEU A 196 0.98 -0.02 -24.43
N ASN A 197 1.43 0.49 -25.59
CA ASN A 197 2.70 0.11 -26.19
C ASN A 197 3.83 0.60 -25.26
N VAL A 198 3.98 -0.01 -24.09
CA VAL A 198 5.19 0.10 -23.29
C VAL A 198 6.22 -0.79 -23.98
N GLN A 199 6.69 -0.33 -25.13
CA GLN A 199 7.94 -0.87 -25.66
C GLN A 199 8.98 -0.58 -24.59
N ALA A 200 9.60 -1.62 -24.04
CA ALA A 200 10.79 -1.47 -23.22
C ALA A 200 11.72 -0.55 -23.99
N ALA A 201 11.94 0.67 -23.49
CA ALA A 201 12.76 1.66 -24.18
C ALA A 201 14.13 1.02 -24.39
N THR A 202 14.44 0.64 -25.63
CA THR A 202 15.64 -0.13 -25.99
C THR A 202 16.91 0.68 -25.79
N ASN A 203 16.79 2.01 -25.69
CA ASN A 203 17.88 2.95 -25.53
C ASN A 203 17.66 3.86 -24.31
N ARG A 204 17.80 3.30 -23.10
CA ARG A 204 17.86 4.10 -21.87
C ARG A 204 19.25 4.73 -21.73
N SER A 205 19.30 6.05 -21.63
CA SER A 205 20.54 6.83 -21.61
C SER A 205 21.13 7.05 -20.21
N TYR A 206 20.30 6.91 -19.16
CA TYR A 206 20.72 7.14 -17.78
C TYR A 206 20.62 5.88 -16.94
N PHE A 207 21.62 5.66 -16.08
CA PHE A 207 21.61 4.52 -15.16
C PHE A 207 20.48 4.68 -14.12
N ALA A 208 20.50 5.78 -13.37
CA ALA A 208 19.44 6.09 -12.42
C ALA A 208 19.09 7.58 -12.47
N CYS A 209 17.83 7.91 -12.19
CA CYS A 209 17.37 9.28 -12.08
C CYS A 209 16.67 9.53 -10.74
N TRP A 210 16.85 10.73 -10.19
CA TRP A 210 16.20 11.18 -8.98
C TRP A 210 15.61 12.58 -9.16
N LEU A 211 14.29 12.69 -8.99
CA LEU A 211 13.58 13.97 -9.06
C LEU A 211 13.27 14.45 -7.65
N VAL A 212 13.88 15.56 -7.23
CA VAL A 212 13.74 16.09 -5.87
C VAL A 212 13.68 17.61 -5.85
N SER A 213 12.60 18.13 -5.27
CA SER A 213 12.38 19.58 -5.12
C SER A 213 12.78 20.10 -3.74
N LYS A 214 12.35 19.42 -2.68
CA LYS A 214 12.71 19.74 -1.29
C LYS A 214 13.75 18.72 -0.85
N TYR A 215 14.98 19.13 -0.57
CA TYR A 215 16.03 18.25 -0.03
C TYR A 215 16.37 18.70 1.40
N ARG A 216 16.47 17.76 2.32
CA ARG A 216 16.92 18.01 3.70
C ARG A 216 17.99 16.98 4.05
N PRO A 217 19.21 17.40 4.44
CA PRO A 217 20.31 16.47 4.75
C PRO A 217 19.97 15.43 5.83
N SER A 218 19.08 15.75 6.76
CA SER A 218 18.67 14.87 7.86
C SER A 218 17.68 13.77 7.46
N GLN A 219 17.12 13.78 6.26
CA GLN A 219 16.16 12.76 5.82
C GLN A 219 16.86 11.47 5.39
N ALA A 220 16.25 10.32 5.65
CA ALA A 220 16.76 9.00 5.24
C ALA A 220 17.15 8.95 3.75
N ARG A 221 16.28 9.47 2.86
CA ARG A 221 16.56 9.55 1.41
C ARG A 221 17.82 10.33 1.06
N ALA A 222 18.17 11.34 1.85
CA ALA A 222 19.40 12.11 1.63
C ALA A 222 20.61 11.25 1.96
N GLY A 223 20.59 10.53 3.09
CA GLY A 223 21.64 9.56 3.46
C GLY A 223 21.83 8.48 2.39
N VAL A 224 20.74 7.84 1.96
CA VAL A 224 20.77 6.80 0.91
C VAL A 224 21.35 7.36 -0.39
N TYR A 225 20.87 8.52 -0.86
CA TYR A 225 21.40 9.16 -2.07
C TYR A 225 22.90 9.50 -1.96
N GLN A 226 23.33 10.10 -0.84
CA GLN A 226 24.73 10.50 -0.66
C GLN A 226 25.68 9.30 -0.68
N SER A 227 25.21 8.16 -0.21
CA SER A 227 25.96 6.92 -0.25
C SER A 227 25.95 6.27 -1.63
N LEU A 228 24.76 6.13 -2.23
CA LEU A 228 24.56 5.44 -3.50
C LEU A 228 25.21 6.17 -4.69
N LYS A 229 25.22 7.50 -4.70
CA LYS A 229 25.84 8.31 -5.78
C LYS A 229 27.35 8.11 -5.93
N ARG A 230 28.02 7.52 -4.94
CA ARG A 230 29.45 7.19 -5.00
C ARG A 230 29.69 5.88 -5.76
N GLU A 231 28.67 5.03 -5.84
CA GLU A 231 28.78 3.68 -6.38
C GLU A 231 28.21 3.56 -7.81
N ILE A 232 27.23 4.40 -8.15
CA ILE A 232 26.54 4.42 -9.45
C ILE A 232 26.26 5.87 -9.91
N PRO A 233 26.19 6.12 -11.22
CA PRO A 233 25.77 7.43 -11.74
C PRO A 233 24.27 7.66 -11.50
N ILE A 234 23.94 8.84 -10.97
CA ILE A 234 22.57 9.26 -10.67
C ILE A 234 22.35 10.67 -11.20
N GLU A 235 21.45 10.81 -12.17
CA GLU A 235 21.03 12.11 -12.68
C GLU A 235 19.98 12.73 -11.75
N VAL A 236 20.21 13.96 -11.33
CA VAL A 236 19.33 14.65 -10.38
C VAL A 236 18.65 15.84 -11.03
N PHE A 237 17.33 15.82 -11.01
CA PHE A 237 16.46 16.89 -11.50
C PHE A 237 15.62 17.46 -10.37
N GLY A 238 15.11 18.67 -10.56
CA GLY A 238 14.21 19.35 -9.63
C GLY A 238 14.80 20.62 -9.02
N LYS A 239 13.96 21.29 -8.21
CA LYS A 239 14.27 22.61 -7.64
C LYS A 239 15.52 22.62 -6.78
N TRP A 240 15.82 21.52 -6.07
CA TRP A 240 17.00 21.43 -5.21
C TRP A 240 18.31 21.65 -5.97
N LYS A 241 18.41 21.11 -7.19
CA LYS A 241 19.59 21.25 -8.05
C LYS A 241 19.49 22.39 -9.06
N LYS A 242 18.51 23.29 -8.91
CA LYS A 242 18.21 24.37 -9.86
C LYS A 242 18.04 23.86 -11.30
N ASN A 243 17.56 22.63 -11.45
CA ASN A 243 17.28 22.00 -12.74
C ASN A 243 15.83 21.46 -12.77
N PRO A 244 14.82 22.32 -12.55
CA PRO A 244 13.43 21.88 -12.57
C PRO A 244 13.02 21.45 -13.97
N LEU A 245 12.23 20.39 -14.06
CA LEU A 245 11.63 19.95 -15.31
C LEU A 245 10.21 20.53 -15.42
N PRO A 246 9.79 21.01 -16.61
CA PRO A 246 8.38 21.23 -16.90
C PRO A 246 7.58 19.93 -16.73
N ASP A 247 6.31 20.04 -16.32
CA ASP A 247 5.47 18.86 -16.02
C ASP A 247 5.35 17.89 -17.20
N HIS A 248 5.26 18.40 -18.44
CA HIS A 248 5.18 17.59 -19.65
C HIS A 248 6.50 16.85 -19.98
N MET A 249 7.64 17.32 -19.47
CA MET A 249 8.96 16.69 -19.65
C MET A 249 9.30 15.69 -18.54
N LEU A 250 8.48 15.60 -17.49
CA LEU A 250 8.77 14.76 -16.34
C LEU A 250 8.84 13.28 -16.73
N LEU A 251 7.76 12.71 -17.29
CA LEU A 251 7.74 11.28 -17.67
C LEU A 251 8.70 10.98 -18.84
N PRO A 252 8.79 11.80 -19.90
CA PRO A 252 9.77 11.60 -20.97
C PRO A 252 11.24 11.65 -20.52
N THR A 253 11.55 12.38 -19.45
CA THR A 253 12.91 12.38 -18.89
C THR A 253 13.17 11.11 -18.11
N ILE A 254 12.23 10.68 -17.25
CA ILE A 254 12.41 9.46 -16.44
C ILE A 254 12.44 8.20 -17.31
N SER A 255 11.72 8.17 -18.44
CA SER A 255 11.72 7.01 -19.35
C SER A 255 13.10 6.73 -19.97
N LYS A 256 14.01 7.70 -19.95
CA LYS A 256 15.41 7.53 -20.36
C LYS A 256 16.27 6.83 -19.30
N CYS A 257 15.74 6.58 -18.11
CA CYS A 257 16.48 6.03 -16.98
C CYS A 257 16.15 4.55 -16.78
N LEU A 258 17.16 3.69 -16.52
CA LEU A 258 16.92 2.29 -16.13
C LEU A 258 16.17 2.22 -14.80
N PHE A 259 16.67 2.97 -13.82
CA PHE A 259 16.10 3.05 -12.49
C PHE A 259 15.58 4.46 -12.19
N TYR A 260 14.47 4.54 -11.48
CA TYR A 260 13.99 5.78 -10.88
C TYR A 260 14.02 5.65 -9.35
N LEU A 261 14.72 6.57 -8.69
CA LEU A 261 14.78 6.62 -7.22
C LEU A 261 13.47 7.22 -6.68
N ALA A 262 12.49 6.35 -6.46
CA ALA A 262 11.17 6.70 -5.92
C ALA A 262 11.21 6.85 -4.40
N PHE A 263 12.10 7.73 -3.90
CA PHE A 263 12.33 7.93 -2.47
C PHE A 263 11.33 8.92 -1.87
N GLU A 264 10.54 8.45 -0.92
CA GLU A 264 9.62 9.29 -0.18
C GLU A 264 10.35 10.29 0.72
N ASN A 265 9.68 11.42 0.96
CA ASN A 265 10.23 12.47 1.81
C ASN A 265 10.26 12.08 3.30
N SER A 266 9.51 11.05 3.69
CA SER A 266 9.51 10.42 5.01
C SER A 266 9.01 8.99 4.91
N GLU A 267 9.46 8.15 5.84
CA GLU A 267 8.97 6.79 6.01
C GLU A 267 7.74 6.86 6.92
N ALA A 268 6.55 6.76 6.33
CA ALA A 268 5.27 6.83 7.02
C ALA A 268 4.39 5.66 6.59
N ARG A 269 3.55 5.18 7.50
CA ARG A 269 2.66 4.02 7.28
C ARG A 269 1.81 4.23 6.03
N ASP A 270 1.86 3.27 5.11
CA ASP A 270 1.13 3.27 3.82
C ASP A 270 1.44 4.45 2.87
N TYR A 271 2.42 5.31 3.19
CA TYR A 271 2.73 6.48 2.36
C TYR A 271 3.51 6.10 1.10
N ILE A 272 2.79 5.88 0.00
CA ILE A 272 3.33 5.59 -1.33
C ILE A 272 2.73 6.58 -2.32
N SER A 273 3.57 7.48 -2.83
CA SER A 273 3.14 8.69 -3.51
C SER A 273 3.17 8.60 -5.05
N GLU A 274 3.01 9.74 -5.72
CA GLU A 274 3.20 9.89 -7.16
C GLU A 274 4.57 9.38 -7.65
N LYS A 275 5.59 9.30 -6.78
CA LYS A 275 6.92 8.81 -7.13
C LYS A 275 6.88 7.37 -7.65
N LEU A 276 6.15 6.50 -6.97
CA LEU A 276 5.94 5.13 -7.46
C LEU A 276 4.92 5.13 -8.60
N TRP A 277 3.71 5.63 -8.29
CA TRP A 277 2.54 5.38 -9.13
C TRP A 277 2.58 6.10 -10.47
N ARG A 278 2.94 7.38 -10.47
CA ARG A 278 2.98 8.21 -11.68
C ARG A 278 4.38 8.17 -12.29
N ASN A 279 5.39 8.56 -11.52
CA ASN A 279 6.71 8.85 -12.06
C ASN A 279 7.45 7.58 -12.48
N ALA A 280 7.47 6.52 -11.65
CA ALA A 280 8.14 5.27 -12.00
C ALA A 280 7.31 4.45 -13.00
N PHE A 281 6.11 4.02 -12.60
CA PHE A 281 5.36 3.06 -13.39
C PHE A 281 4.90 3.60 -14.75
N GLN A 282 4.48 4.87 -14.86
CA GLN A 282 4.04 5.41 -16.15
C GLN A 282 5.20 5.81 -17.07
N SER A 283 6.41 6.03 -16.55
CA SER A 283 7.60 6.25 -17.38
C SER A 283 8.27 4.94 -17.82
N GLY A 284 7.88 3.82 -17.20
CA GLY A 284 8.45 2.50 -17.43
C GLY A 284 9.82 2.26 -16.80
N ALA A 285 10.36 3.19 -15.99
CA ALA A 285 11.60 2.95 -15.26
C ALA A 285 11.37 2.01 -14.07
N ILE A 286 12.36 1.17 -13.72
CA ILE A 286 12.25 0.28 -12.55
C ILE A 286 12.36 1.15 -11.27
N PRO A 287 11.33 1.17 -10.41
CA PRO A 287 11.39 1.93 -9.16
C PRO A 287 12.35 1.30 -8.16
N VAL A 288 13.27 2.11 -7.64
CA VAL A 288 14.02 1.84 -6.41
C VAL A 288 13.37 2.64 -5.30
N VAL A 289 12.72 1.97 -4.35
CA VAL A 289 11.82 2.61 -3.38
C VAL A 289 12.44 2.73 -1.99
N LEU A 290 12.08 3.81 -1.30
CA LEU A 290 12.37 4.07 0.11
C LEU A 290 11.14 4.79 0.70
N GLY A 291 10.52 4.21 1.71
CA GLY A 291 9.26 4.70 2.28
C GLY A 291 8.74 3.75 3.37
N PRO A 292 7.47 3.29 3.34
CA PRO A 292 6.99 2.27 4.27
C PRO A 292 7.70 0.91 4.06
N SER A 293 7.36 -0.08 4.90
CA SER A 293 7.96 -1.41 4.83
C SER A 293 7.82 -2.09 3.46
N ARG A 294 8.72 -3.04 3.15
CA ARG A 294 8.67 -3.90 1.96
C ARG A 294 7.28 -4.51 1.74
N ALA A 295 6.70 -5.08 2.81
CA ALA A 295 5.39 -5.71 2.79
C ALA A 295 4.25 -4.72 2.48
N THR A 296 4.39 -3.45 2.88
CA THR A 296 3.42 -2.40 2.54
C THR A 296 3.40 -2.13 1.04
N TYR A 297 4.57 -2.09 0.39
CA TYR A 297 4.63 -1.96 -1.06
C TYR A 297 4.08 -3.21 -1.76
N GLU A 298 4.42 -4.42 -1.30
CA GLU A 298 3.91 -5.68 -1.87
C GLU A 298 2.40 -5.82 -1.80
N ALA A 299 1.78 -5.27 -0.76
CA ALA A 299 0.34 -5.32 -0.60
C ALA A 299 -0.43 -4.50 -1.65
N VAL A 300 0.22 -3.62 -2.43
CA VAL A 300 -0.45 -2.70 -3.35
C VAL A 300 0.18 -2.62 -4.75
N ALA A 301 1.50 -2.76 -4.86
CA ALA A 301 2.20 -2.71 -6.13
C ALA A 301 2.01 -4.02 -6.92
N PRO A 302 2.16 -4.00 -8.25
CA PRO A 302 2.20 -5.23 -9.02
C PRO A 302 3.31 -6.17 -8.49
N PRO A 303 3.13 -7.49 -8.56
CA PRO A 303 4.16 -8.43 -8.13
C PRO A 303 5.48 -8.21 -8.90
N HIS A 304 6.60 -8.32 -8.19
CA HIS A 304 7.96 -8.21 -8.76
C HIS A 304 8.19 -6.92 -9.58
N SER A 305 7.61 -5.78 -9.18
CA SER A 305 7.68 -4.53 -9.95
C SER A 305 8.61 -3.46 -9.40
N PHE A 306 9.32 -3.71 -8.29
CA PHE A 306 10.15 -2.72 -7.62
C PHE A 306 11.30 -3.34 -6.82
N ILE A 307 12.32 -2.52 -6.56
CA ILE A 307 13.48 -2.87 -5.73
C ILE A 307 13.41 -2.02 -4.46
N HIS A 308 13.42 -2.63 -3.28
CA HIS A 308 13.35 -1.90 -2.02
C HIS A 308 14.74 -1.71 -1.42
N VAL A 309 15.04 -0.50 -0.93
CA VAL A 309 16.38 -0.21 -0.36
C VAL A 309 16.71 -1.14 0.82
N SER A 310 15.73 -1.47 1.65
CA SER A 310 15.91 -2.38 2.80
C SER A 310 16.08 -3.86 2.45
N ASP A 311 16.03 -4.24 1.18
CA ASP A 311 16.37 -5.61 0.75
C ASP A 311 17.89 -5.88 0.85
N PHE A 312 18.69 -4.84 1.09
CA PHE A 312 20.15 -4.87 1.10
C PHE A 312 20.72 -4.38 2.44
N ARG A 313 21.85 -4.96 2.87
CA ARG A 313 22.52 -4.58 4.13
C ARG A 313 23.22 -3.22 4.03
N SER A 314 23.53 -2.79 2.81
CA SER A 314 24.20 -1.51 2.56
C SER A 314 23.85 -0.95 1.18
N THR A 315 24.10 0.35 0.98
CA THR A 315 23.94 0.97 -0.35
C THR A 315 24.94 0.47 -1.38
N ALA A 316 26.10 -0.08 -0.95
CA ALA A 316 27.07 -0.69 -1.85
C ALA A 316 26.58 -2.04 -2.40
N GLU A 317 25.88 -2.80 -1.56
CA GLU A 317 25.21 -4.04 -1.96
C GLU A 317 24.03 -3.74 -2.89
N LEU A 318 23.19 -2.74 -2.56
CA LEU A 318 22.16 -2.22 -3.47
C LEU A 318 22.77 -1.80 -4.82
N ALA A 319 23.86 -1.04 -4.82
CA ALA A 319 24.53 -0.61 -6.05
C ALA A 319 25.02 -1.80 -6.89
N THR A 320 25.60 -2.81 -6.24
CA THR A 320 26.02 -4.06 -6.89
C THR A 320 24.84 -4.76 -7.53
N TYR A 321 23.71 -4.85 -6.83
CA TYR A 321 22.49 -5.44 -7.37
C TYR A 321 21.94 -4.65 -8.56
N LEU A 322 21.88 -3.31 -8.47
CA LEU A 322 21.42 -2.47 -9.59
C LEU A 322 22.32 -2.62 -10.83
N LYS A 323 23.64 -2.75 -10.64
CA LYS A 323 24.58 -3.03 -11.74
C LYS A 323 24.32 -4.42 -12.36
N HIS A 324 24.05 -5.43 -11.54
CA HIS A 324 23.67 -6.76 -12.03
C HIS A 324 22.37 -6.73 -12.84
N VAL A 325 21.32 -6.09 -12.32
CA VAL A 325 20.04 -5.93 -13.03
C VAL A 325 20.25 -5.18 -14.35
N ALA A 326 21.04 -4.11 -14.38
CA ALA A 326 21.34 -3.37 -15.61
C ALA A 326 22.12 -4.18 -16.65
N ALA A 327 23.00 -5.09 -16.23
CA ALA A 327 23.81 -5.92 -17.12
C ALA A 327 23.08 -7.19 -17.60
N ALA A 328 22.13 -7.70 -16.82
CA ALA A 328 21.43 -8.95 -17.11
C ALA A 328 20.03 -8.68 -17.68
N ARG A 329 19.91 -8.72 -19.02
CA ARG A 329 18.66 -8.46 -19.76
C ARG A 329 17.44 -9.20 -19.20
N GLN A 330 17.58 -10.50 -18.90
CA GLN A 330 16.47 -11.30 -18.37
C GLN A 330 15.98 -10.81 -16.99
N VAL A 331 16.91 -10.40 -16.12
CA VAL A 331 16.58 -9.87 -14.79
C VAL A 331 15.90 -8.51 -14.93
N TYR A 332 16.45 -7.64 -15.77
CA TYR A 332 15.85 -6.34 -16.07
C TYR A 332 14.42 -6.46 -16.61
N GLU A 333 14.21 -7.31 -17.63
CA GLU A 333 12.91 -7.53 -18.24
C GLU A 333 11.92 -8.20 -17.27
N GLY A 334 12.41 -9.02 -16.32
CA GLY A 334 11.62 -9.59 -15.23
C GLY A 334 10.82 -8.52 -14.46
N TYR A 335 11.45 -7.40 -14.11
CA TYR A 335 10.80 -6.28 -13.42
C TYR A 335 9.74 -5.54 -14.25
N LEU A 336 9.64 -5.81 -15.56
CA LEU A 336 8.68 -5.19 -16.47
C LEU A 336 7.56 -6.16 -16.87
N GLN A 337 7.63 -7.44 -16.49
CA GLN A 337 6.63 -8.44 -16.89
C GLN A 337 5.23 -8.15 -16.37
N TRP A 338 5.11 -7.44 -15.25
CA TRP A 338 3.81 -7.09 -14.66
C TRP A 338 2.93 -6.28 -15.62
N HIS A 339 3.49 -5.56 -16.60
CA HIS A 339 2.73 -4.84 -17.63
C HIS A 339 1.84 -5.77 -18.48
N HIS A 340 2.14 -7.07 -18.53
CA HIS A 340 1.34 -8.07 -19.24
C HIS A 340 0.14 -8.59 -18.43
N THR A 341 0.04 -8.24 -17.15
CA THR A 341 -1.00 -8.76 -16.25
C THR A 341 -1.71 -7.68 -15.46
N HIS A 342 -1.11 -6.49 -15.31
CA HIS A 342 -1.63 -5.41 -14.50
C HIS A 342 -1.51 -4.06 -15.20
N THR A 343 -2.39 -3.15 -14.82
CA THR A 343 -2.40 -1.74 -15.23
C THR A 343 -2.36 -0.85 -13.99
N ILE A 344 -1.71 0.29 -14.11
CA ILE A 344 -1.68 1.31 -13.05
C ILE A 344 -2.71 2.39 -13.33
N LYS A 345 -3.63 2.61 -12.39
CA LYS A 345 -4.53 3.77 -12.40
C LYS A 345 -4.06 4.77 -11.34
N THR A 346 -3.59 5.93 -11.78
CA THR A 346 -3.26 7.05 -10.88
C THR A 346 -4.50 7.89 -10.59
N LEU A 347 -4.71 8.28 -9.33
CA LEU A 347 -5.82 9.13 -8.93
C LEU A 347 -5.33 10.59 -8.89
N THR A 348 -5.34 11.30 -10.01
CA THR A 348 -4.86 12.70 -10.04
C THR A 348 -5.99 13.73 -9.99
N ASP A 349 -7.23 13.31 -10.22
CA ASP A 349 -8.38 14.20 -10.22
C ASP A 349 -9.01 14.29 -8.82
N TRP A 350 -9.07 15.49 -8.26
CA TRP A 350 -9.71 15.72 -6.96
C TRP A 350 -11.20 15.39 -6.97
N ARG A 351 -11.88 15.54 -8.11
CA ARG A 351 -13.30 15.21 -8.23
C ARG A 351 -13.52 13.72 -8.09
N GLU A 352 -12.67 12.90 -8.72
CA GLU A 352 -12.71 11.44 -8.56
C GLU A 352 -12.56 11.04 -7.10
N ARG A 353 -11.58 11.65 -6.40
CA ARG A 353 -11.33 11.43 -4.98
C ARG A 353 -12.56 11.77 -4.15
N LEU A 354 -13.19 12.92 -4.37
CA LEU A 354 -14.41 13.34 -3.67
C LEU A 354 -15.58 12.39 -3.94
N CYS A 355 -15.76 11.93 -5.18
CA CYS A 355 -16.83 10.99 -5.50
C CYS A 355 -16.69 9.64 -4.77
N GLN A 356 -15.47 9.25 -4.33
CA GLN A 356 -15.27 8.03 -3.52
C GLN A 356 -15.98 8.10 -2.16
N ILE A 357 -16.31 9.30 -1.66
CA ILE A 357 -17.10 9.47 -0.43
C ILE A 357 -18.43 8.74 -0.58
N CYS A 358 -19.12 8.91 -1.70
CA CYS A 358 -20.42 8.27 -1.94
C CYS A 358 -20.34 6.75 -2.07
N ALA A 359 -19.24 6.23 -2.66
CA ALA A 359 -19.00 4.79 -2.74
C ALA A 359 -18.80 4.15 -1.36
N ARG A 360 -18.28 4.90 -0.38
CA ARG A 360 -18.07 4.43 0.99
C ARG A 360 -19.19 4.78 1.95
N TYR A 361 -19.97 5.81 1.65
CA TYR A 361 -20.96 6.42 2.55
C TYR A 361 -21.87 5.42 3.29
N PRO A 362 -22.44 4.37 2.64
CA PRO A 362 -23.29 3.40 3.33
C PRO A 362 -22.59 2.63 4.47
N SER A 363 -21.27 2.50 4.39
CA SER A 363 -20.44 1.81 5.39
C SER A 363 -19.82 2.76 6.44
N LEU A 364 -19.96 4.07 6.25
CA LEU A 364 -19.33 5.04 7.14
C LEU A 364 -20.09 5.15 8.47
N PRO A 365 -19.38 5.16 9.61
CA PRO A 365 -20.02 5.21 10.91
C PRO A 365 -20.72 6.56 11.13
N ALA A 366 -22.01 6.50 11.43
CA ALA A 366 -22.84 7.68 11.59
C ALA A 366 -22.43 8.54 12.79
N SER A 367 -21.93 7.97 13.89
CA SER A 367 -21.70 8.70 15.15
C SER A 367 -20.22 8.93 15.48
N LYS A 368 -19.30 8.61 14.54
CA LYS A 368 -17.85 8.67 14.79
C LYS A 368 -17.35 10.12 14.82
N VAL A 369 -16.41 10.37 15.73
CA VAL A 369 -15.60 11.59 15.81
C VAL A 369 -14.17 11.17 16.19
N TYR A 370 -13.17 11.70 15.50
CA TYR A 370 -11.77 11.51 15.89
C TYR A 370 -11.43 12.43 17.05
N GLN A 371 -11.50 11.90 18.27
CA GLN A 371 -11.09 12.61 19.48
C GLN A 371 -9.57 12.84 19.52
N ASP A 372 -8.80 11.96 18.88
CA ASP A 372 -7.36 12.10 18.73
C ASP A 372 -6.97 11.93 17.25
N LEU A 373 -7.18 13.01 16.47
CA LEU A 373 -6.82 13.05 15.06
C LEU A 373 -5.30 13.09 14.90
N GLU A 374 -4.59 13.86 15.74
CA GLU A 374 -3.13 13.90 15.76
C GLU A 374 -2.55 12.49 15.98
N GLY A 375 -2.98 11.80 17.04
CA GLY A 375 -2.53 10.44 17.33
C GLY A 375 -2.85 9.47 16.19
N TRP A 376 -4.04 9.56 15.58
CA TRP A 376 -4.36 8.75 14.41
C TRP A 376 -3.39 9.01 13.25
N VAL A 377 -3.11 10.28 12.91
CA VAL A 377 -2.19 10.62 11.82
C VAL A 377 -0.78 10.08 12.08
N HIS A 378 -0.32 10.14 13.33
CA HIS A 378 1.01 9.70 13.75
C HIS A 378 1.15 8.20 14.05
N SER A 379 0.05 7.43 14.01
CA SER A 379 0.00 5.99 14.34
C SER A 379 0.54 5.03 13.28
#